data_AF-A0A952HBH5-F1
#
_entry.id   AF-A0A952HBH5-F1
#
_cell.length_a   1.000
_cell.length_b   1.000
_cell.length_c   1.000
_cell.angle_alpha   90.00
_cell.angle_beta   90.00
_cell.angle_gamma   90.00
#
_symmetry.space_group_name_H-M   'P 1'
#
loop_
_entity.id
_entity.type
_entity.pdbx_description
1 polymer ?
#
loop_
_entity_poly.entity_id
_entity_poly.type
_entity_poly.pdbx_seq_one_letter_code
_entity_poly.pdbx_strand_id
1 'polypeptide(L)'
;DLSVGVVDDLDAALAHIRRYSTHHTETIVTNDLARAERFLAEVDSAVVMVNASTRFTDGGEFGFGAEVGISTQKLHARGPMGLPELTSTKWLVRGSGQIRG
;
A
#
# COMPACT_ATOMS: atom_id res chain seq x y z
N ASP A 1 -22.68 -4.11 -4.81
CA ASP A 1 -22.79 -4.88 -6.06
C ASP A 1 -21.46 -5.58 -6.32
N LEU A 2 -21.45 -6.72 -7.01
CA LEU A 2 -20.23 -7.49 -7.33
C LEU A 2 -20.09 -7.66 -8.83
N SER A 3 -18.92 -7.33 -9.37
CA SER A 3 -18.56 -7.59 -10.76
C SER A 3 -17.56 -8.75 -10.85
N VAL A 4 -17.70 -9.58 -11.88
CA VAL A 4 -16.82 -10.74 -12.12
C VAL A 4 -16.34 -10.70 -13.56
N GLY A 5 -15.03 -10.81 -13.74
CA GLY A 5 -14.38 -10.91 -15.05
C GLY A 5 -13.45 -12.12 -15.11
N VAL A 6 -13.40 -12.77 -16.26
CA VAL A 6 -12.47 -13.88 -16.53
C VAL A 6 -11.25 -13.33 -17.27
N VAL A 7 -10.06 -13.79 -16.90
CA VAL A 7 -8.78 -13.43 -17.52
C VAL A 7 -8.00 -14.70 -17.82
N ASP A 8 -7.20 -14.67 -18.88
CA ASP A 8 -6.47 -15.85 -19.36
C ASP A 8 -5.28 -16.21 -18.47
N ASP A 9 -4.62 -15.21 -17.90
CA ASP A 9 -3.40 -15.36 -17.11
C ASP A 9 -3.16 -14.22 -16.12
N LEU A 10 -2.02 -14.27 -15.44
CA LEU A 10 -1.59 -13.25 -14.47
C LEU A 10 -1.31 -11.90 -15.14
N ASP A 11 -0.81 -11.87 -16.38
CA ASP A 11 -0.49 -10.61 -17.06
C ASP A 11 -1.77 -9.83 -17.38
N ALA A 12 -2.81 -10.53 -17.83
CA ALA A 12 -4.13 -9.97 -18.04
C ALA A 12 -4.75 -9.48 -16.72
N ALA A 13 -4.60 -10.23 -15.61
CA ALA A 13 -5.05 -9.79 -14.29
C ALA A 13 -4.35 -8.50 -13.84
N LEU A 14 -3.02 -8.45 -13.93
CA LEU A 14 -2.22 -7.28 -13.57
C LEU A 14 -2.56 -6.07 -14.45
N ALA A 15 -2.78 -6.27 -15.75
CA ALA A 15 -3.20 -5.20 -16.66
C ALA A 15 -4.59 -4.66 -16.31
N HIS A 16 -5.53 -5.53 -15.91
CA HIS A 16 -6.85 -5.11 -15.46
C HIS A 16 -6.77 -4.26 -14.19
N ILE A 17 -6.04 -4.72 -13.17
CA ILE A 17 -5.83 -3.98 -11.92
C ILE A 17 -5.20 -2.62 -12.19
N ARG A 18 -4.11 -2.58 -12.99
CA ARG A 18 -3.45 -1.31 -13.36
C ARG A 18 -4.39 -0.31 -14.02
N ARG A 19 -5.39 -0.77 -14.76
CA ARG A 19 -6.33 0.10 -15.48
C ARG A 19 -7.48 0.60 -14.62
N TYR A 20 -7.98 -0.23 -13.71
CA TYR A 20 -9.26 0.02 -13.03
C TYR A 20 -9.18 0.16 -11.52
N SER A 21 -8.06 -0.24 -10.90
CA SER A 21 -7.89 -0.08 -9.45
C SER A 21 -7.89 1.40 -9.06
N THR A 22 -8.42 1.68 -7.88
CA THR A 22 -8.25 2.97 -7.18
C THR A 22 -6.98 2.98 -6.32
N HIS A 23 -6.14 1.96 -6.45
CA HIS A 23 -4.88 1.76 -5.73
C HIS A 23 -5.06 1.61 -4.21
N HIS A 24 -6.21 1.08 -3.77
CA HIS A 24 -6.51 0.86 -2.35
C HIS A 24 -5.96 -0.47 -1.84
N THR A 25 -6.67 -1.57 -2.11
CA THR A 25 -6.27 -2.92 -1.67
C THR A 25 -6.52 -3.92 -2.77
N GLU A 26 -5.51 -4.74 -3.08
CA GLU A 26 -5.61 -5.81 -4.06
C GLU A 26 -5.07 -7.10 -3.47
N THR A 27 -5.63 -8.24 -3.87
CA THR A 27 -5.21 -9.56 -3.38
C THR A 27 -5.15 -10.58 -4.49
N ILE A 28 -4.21 -11.51 -4.40
CA ILE A 28 -4.16 -12.72 -5.23
C ILE A 28 -4.39 -13.95 -4.37
N VAL A 29 -5.14 -14.92 -4.90
CA VAL A 29 -5.24 -16.26 -4.31
C VAL A 29 -4.48 -17.24 -5.21
N THR A 30 -3.37 -17.79 -4.72
CA THR A 30 -2.51 -18.70 -5.50
C THR A 30 -1.68 -19.61 -4.59
N ASN A 31 -1.37 -20.82 -5.06
CA ASN A 31 -0.40 -21.73 -4.45
C ASN A 31 0.98 -21.68 -5.15
N ASP A 32 1.09 -20.93 -6.24
CA ASP A 32 2.35 -20.71 -6.96
C ASP A 32 3.10 -19.52 -6.34
N LEU A 33 4.25 -19.81 -5.74
CA LEU A 33 5.10 -18.82 -5.08
C LEU A 33 5.63 -17.76 -6.05
N ALA A 34 6.00 -18.14 -7.28
CA ALA A 34 6.52 -17.18 -8.26
C ALA A 34 5.43 -16.18 -8.68
N ARG A 35 4.19 -16.64 -8.82
CA ARG A 35 3.04 -15.75 -9.09
C ARG A 35 2.72 -14.84 -7.91
N ALA A 36 2.81 -15.35 -6.68
CA ALA A 36 2.59 -14.56 -5.47
C ALA A 36 3.58 -13.39 -5.35
N GLU A 37 4.88 -13.69 -5.45
CA GLU A 37 5.94 -12.67 -5.37
C GLU A 37 5.84 -11.64 -6.50
N ARG A 38 5.53 -12.10 -7.71
CA ARG A 38 5.34 -11.23 -8.87
C ARG A 38 4.14 -10.28 -8.69
N PHE A 39 3.03 -10.76 -8.14
CA PHE A 39 1.86 -9.93 -7.85
C PHE A 39 2.17 -8.87 -6.79
N LEU A 40 2.85 -9.25 -5.70
CA LEU A 40 3.30 -8.32 -4.66
C LEU A 40 4.22 -7.22 -5.21
N ALA A 41 5.11 -7.57 -6.14
CA ALA A 41 6.06 -6.63 -6.73
C ALA A 41 5.45 -5.68 -7.78
N GLU A 42 4.48 -6.15 -8.57
CA GLU A 42 3.96 -5.41 -9.73
C GLU A 42 2.67 -4.61 -9.46
N VAL A 43 1.89 -4.98 -8.44
CA VAL A 43 0.65 -4.26 -8.11
C VAL A 43 0.98 -3.03 -7.28
N ASP A 44 0.65 -1.85 -7.81
CA ASP A 44 0.89 -0.57 -7.14
C ASP A 44 -0.36 -0.09 -6.38
N SER A 45 -0.66 -0.71 -5.25
CA SER A 45 -1.76 -0.34 -4.34
C SER A 45 -1.25 0.00 -2.95
N ALA A 46 -2.08 0.65 -2.12
CA ALA A 46 -1.71 0.98 -0.75
C ALA A 46 -1.42 -0.29 0.08
N VAL A 47 -2.17 -1.36 -0.19
CA VAL A 47 -1.90 -2.70 0.37
C VAL A 47 -2.05 -3.76 -0.72
N VAL A 48 -1.11 -4.69 -0.78
CA VAL A 48 -1.14 -5.86 -1.66
C VAL A 48 -0.99 -7.12 -0.82
N MET A 49 -1.88 -8.09 -1.04
CA MET A 49 -1.95 -9.31 -0.23
C MET A 49 -1.86 -10.58 -1.08
N VAL A 50 -1.43 -11.67 -0.44
CA VAL A 50 -1.45 -13.02 -0.99
C VAL A 50 -2.25 -13.90 -0.03
N ASN A 51 -3.25 -14.61 -0.55
CA ASN A 51 -4.07 -15.57 0.20
C ASN A 51 -4.71 -14.98 1.48
N ALA A 52 -4.97 -13.68 1.48
CA ALA A 52 -5.61 -12.95 2.57
C ALA A 52 -6.76 -12.08 2.04
N SER A 53 -7.78 -11.90 2.88
CA SER A 53 -8.93 -11.05 2.57
C SER A 53 -8.53 -9.58 2.50
N THR A 54 -9.03 -8.85 1.51
CA THR A 54 -8.82 -7.39 1.40
C THR A 54 -9.34 -6.62 2.60
N ARG A 55 -10.25 -7.21 3.40
CA ARG A 55 -10.78 -6.65 4.64
C ARG A 55 -9.73 -6.40 5.72
N PHE A 56 -8.56 -7.02 5.64
CA PHE A 56 -7.46 -6.77 6.59
C PHE A 56 -6.77 -5.42 6.40
N THR A 57 -7.11 -4.63 5.37
CA THR A 57 -6.60 -3.25 5.26
C THR A 57 -7.31 -2.36 6.27
N ASP A 58 -6.77 -2.33 7.48
CA ASP A 58 -7.29 -1.63 8.65
C ASP A 58 -6.15 -1.45 9.66
N GLY A 59 -6.04 -0.26 10.26
CA GLY A 59 -4.98 0.06 11.21
C GLY A 59 -5.02 -0.77 12.48
N GLY A 60 -6.19 -1.21 12.94
CA GLY A 60 -6.32 -2.14 14.07
C GLY A 60 -5.74 -3.51 13.73
N GLU A 61 -6.13 -4.06 12.58
CA GLU A 61 -5.61 -5.34 12.08
C GLU A 61 -4.09 -5.29 11.79
N PHE A 62 -3.58 -4.14 11.35
CA PHE A 62 -2.14 -3.93 11.11
C PHE A 62 -1.33 -3.63 12.39
N GLY A 63 -1.99 -3.58 13.55
CA GLY A 63 -1.33 -3.37 14.84
C GLY A 63 -0.98 -1.92 15.14
N PHE A 64 -1.56 -0.95 14.44
CA PHE A 64 -1.35 0.49 14.67
C PHE A 64 -2.19 1.00 15.84
N GLY A 65 -3.15 0.20 16.33
CA GLY A 65 -4.04 0.49 17.44
C GLY A 65 -5.24 1.36 17.05
N ALA A 66 -5.01 2.40 16.26
CA ALA A 66 -6.05 3.24 15.66
C ALA A 66 -5.62 3.76 14.29
N GLU A 67 -6.58 4.14 13.46
CA GLU A 67 -6.36 4.85 12.20
C GLU A 67 -7.21 6.11 12.10
N VAL A 68 -6.68 7.13 11.41
CA VAL A 68 -7.47 8.30 10.98
C VAL A 68 -8.25 7.98 9.69
N GLY A 69 -7.71 7.06 8.89
CA GLY A 69 -8.27 6.59 7.64
C GLY A 69 -7.18 5.93 6.80
N ILE A 70 -7.52 5.60 5.55
CA ILE A 70 -6.64 4.88 4.63
C ILE A 70 -6.30 5.79 3.45
N SER A 71 -5.00 6.04 3.25
CA SER A 71 -4.50 6.85 2.14
C SER A 71 -4.12 5.98 0.95
N THR A 72 -4.61 6.33 -0.24
CA THR A 72 -4.14 5.75 -1.52
C THR A 72 -3.10 6.60 -2.22
N GLN A 73 -2.74 7.76 -1.65
CA GLN A 73 -1.75 8.67 -2.23
C GLN A 73 -0.33 8.14 -2.02
N LYS A 74 0.58 8.48 -2.94
CA LYS A 74 1.97 8.01 -2.89
C LYS A 74 2.88 8.84 -1.98
N LEU A 75 2.49 10.07 -1.66
CA LEU A 75 3.31 11.00 -0.88
C LEU A 75 2.85 11.01 0.57
N HIS A 76 3.81 11.26 1.48
CA HIS A 76 3.63 11.35 2.94
C HIS A 76 3.25 10.03 3.62
N ALA A 77 2.01 9.57 3.46
CA ALA A 77 1.48 8.37 4.10
C ALA A 77 0.61 7.58 3.12
N ARG A 78 0.75 6.25 3.11
CA ARG A 78 0.04 5.33 2.22
C ARG A 78 -0.35 4.06 2.97
N GLY A 79 -1.60 3.64 2.81
CA GLY A 79 -2.23 2.59 3.62
C GLY A 79 -2.94 3.16 4.84
N PRO A 80 -3.30 2.32 5.82
CA PRO A 80 -3.81 2.77 7.12
C PRO A 80 -2.88 3.80 7.75
N MET A 81 -3.41 4.94 8.21
CA MET A 81 -2.62 6.03 8.79
C MET A 81 -2.77 6.06 10.30
N GLY A 82 -1.72 5.66 11.02
CA GLY A 82 -1.64 5.71 12.47
C GLY A 82 -1.14 7.06 12.99
N LEU A 83 -0.71 7.10 14.24
CA LEU A 83 -0.17 8.31 14.86
C LEU A 83 1.10 8.86 14.17
N PRO A 84 2.09 8.04 13.75
CA PRO A 84 3.29 8.53 13.08
C PRO A 84 2.99 9.29 11.79
N GLU A 85 1.98 8.86 11.04
CA GLU A 85 1.53 9.48 9.79
C GLU A 85 0.89 10.87 10.00
N LEU A 86 0.67 11.31 11.24
CA LEU A 86 0.20 12.67 11.58
C LEU A 86 1.33 13.59 12.04
N THR A 87 2.58 13.14 11.93
CA THR A 87 3.75 13.91 12.32
C THR A 87 4.48 14.50 11.12
N SER A 88 5.38 15.43 11.37
CA SER A 88 6.29 15.99 10.36
C SER A 88 7.71 16.05 10.94
N THR A 89 8.70 16.20 10.07
CA THR A 89 10.10 16.26 10.48
C THR A 89 10.63 17.69 10.39
N LYS A 90 11.55 18.04 11.30
CA LYS A 90 12.29 19.30 11.26
C LYS A 90 13.75 19.06 11.62
N TRP A 91 14.61 19.91 11.11
CA TRP A 91 16.03 19.88 11.42
C TRP A 91 16.36 20.84 12.56
N LEU A 92 17.11 20.34 13.55
CA LEU A 92 17.63 21.15 14.64
C LEU A 92 19.14 21.23 14.49
N VAL A 93 19.65 22.43 14.22
CA VAL A 93 21.10 22.68 14.10
C VAL A 93 21.52 23.59 15.24
N ARG A 94 22.57 23.20 15.97
CA ARG A 94 23.19 24.00 17.02
C ARG A 94 24.57 24.46 16.55
N GLY A 95 24.70 25.77 16.38
CA GLY A 95 25.93 26.39 15.91
C GLY A 95 26.83 26.92 17.03
N SER A 96 28.11 27.10 16.71
CA SER A 96 29.13 27.73 17.55
C SER A 96 30.18 28.52 16.75
N GLY A 97 29.86 28.91 15.51
CA GLY A 97 30.77 29.68 14.65
C GLY A 97 30.85 29.20 13.19
N GLN A 98 29.86 28.45 12.73
CA GLN A 98 29.82 27.93 11.36
C GLN A 98 29.62 29.09 10.38
N ILE A 99 30.55 29.21 9.44
CA ILE A 99 30.45 30.09 8.27
C ILE A 99 30.18 29.22 7.03
N ARG A 100 29.45 29.78 6.06
CA ARG A 100 29.26 29.20 4.72
C ARG A 100 29.81 30.21 3.71
N GLY A 101 30.75 29.75 2.88
CA GLY A 101 31.31 30.54 1.79
C GLY A 101 30.35 30.68 0.61
#